data_AF-A0A0C3PF80-F1
#
_entry.id   AF-A0A0C3PF80-F1
#
_cell.length_a   1.000
_cell.length_b   1.000
_cell.length_c   1.000
_cell.angle_alpha   90.00
_cell.angle_beta   90.00
_cell.angle_gamma   90.00
#
_symmetry.space_group_name_H-M   'P 1'
#
loop_
_entity.id
_entity.type
_entity.pdbx_description
1 polymer ?
#
loop_
_entity_poly.entity_id
_entity_poly.type
_entity_poly.pdbx_seq_one_letter_code
_entity_poly.pdbx_strand_id
1 'polypeptide(L)'
;MATYERIEEFKTIPVPSGEITPGDIVAVNHDRYGRKEGLVVGSFTDSLGRQILEVQLEAGEMYRAWYPTVTRVKRTITYSRPVTKQRTVERQIYW
;
A
#
# COMPACT_ATOMS: atom_id res chain seq x y z
N MET A 1 -11.72 35.71 15.72
CA MET A 1 -11.82 35.27 14.31
C MET A 1 -11.21 33.87 14.23
N ALA A 2 -12.02 32.84 14.04
CA ALA A 2 -11.55 31.46 13.97
C ALA A 2 -11.15 31.14 12.53
N THR A 3 -9.87 30.88 12.29
CA THR A 3 -9.37 30.41 10.99
C THR A 3 -9.67 28.92 10.86
N TYR A 4 -10.42 28.57 9.83
CA TYR A 4 -10.85 27.21 9.50
C TYR A 4 -9.63 26.40 9.04
N GLU A 5 -9.21 25.40 9.82
CA GLU A 5 -8.21 24.44 9.38
C GLU A 5 -8.84 23.52 8.32
N ARG A 6 -8.39 23.67 7.07
CA ARG A 6 -8.78 22.85 5.94
C ARG A 6 -8.21 21.45 6.12
N ILE A 7 -9.03 20.52 6.59
CA ILE A 7 -8.70 19.09 6.65
C ILE A 7 -8.66 18.60 5.20
N GLU A 8 -7.47 18.27 4.70
CA GLU A 8 -7.31 17.65 3.39
C GLU A 8 -8.02 16.29 3.40
N GLU A 9 -9.08 16.21 2.61
CA GLU A 9 -9.87 15.01 2.42
C GLU A 9 -9.03 14.00 1.62
N PHE A 10 -8.35 13.09 2.33
CA PHE A 10 -7.63 11.98 1.70
C PHE A 10 -8.64 11.02 1.08
N LYS A 11 -9.04 11.32 -0.17
CA LYS A 11 -9.88 10.46 -0.98
C LYS A 11 -9.19 9.11 -1.13
N THR A 12 -9.71 8.09 -0.47
CA THR A 12 -9.32 6.70 -0.75
C THR A 12 -9.79 6.40 -2.17
N ILE A 13 -8.87 6.50 -3.13
CA ILE A 13 -9.11 6.09 -4.51
C ILE A 13 -9.37 4.58 -4.46
N PRO A 14 -10.54 4.09 -4.87
CA PRO A 14 -10.75 2.65 -5.00
C PRO A 14 -9.81 2.17 -6.11
N VAL A 15 -8.71 1.54 -5.71
CA VAL A 15 -7.72 0.99 -6.64
C VAL A 15 -8.42 -0.12 -7.43
N PRO A 16 -8.43 -0.05 -8.78
CA PRO A 16 -9.01 -1.09 -9.59
C PRO A 16 -8.29 -2.42 -9.31
N SER A 17 -9.08 -3.49 -9.23
CA SER A 17 -8.67 -4.83 -8.76
C SER A 17 -7.52 -5.48 -9.55
N GLY A 18 -7.05 -4.90 -10.66
CA GLY A 18 -5.92 -5.39 -11.44
C GLY A 18 -4.59 -4.67 -11.19
N GLU A 19 -4.61 -3.43 -10.69
CA GLU A 19 -3.43 -2.57 -10.67
C GLU A 19 -2.57 -2.80 -9.42
N ILE A 20 -1.33 -3.26 -9.62
CA ILE A 20 -0.42 -3.61 -8.52
C ILE A 20 0.06 -2.31 -7.88
N THR A 21 -0.26 -2.13 -6.60
CA THR A 21 0.09 -0.92 -5.86
C THR A 21 1.22 -1.19 -4.86
N PRO A 22 2.01 -0.18 -4.49
CA PRO A 22 2.94 -0.28 -3.36
C PRO A 22 2.22 -0.80 -2.12
N GLY A 23 2.85 -1.74 -1.41
CA GLY A 23 2.30 -2.45 -0.26
C GLY A 23 1.68 -3.82 -0.57
N ASP A 24 1.47 -4.15 -1.85
CA ASP A 24 1.05 -5.49 -2.24
C ASP A 24 2.19 -6.51 -2.15
N ILE A 25 1.85 -7.77 -1.86
CA ILE A 25 2.81 -8.87 -1.91
C ILE A 25 2.67 -9.58 -3.26
N VAL A 26 3.79 -9.68 -3.97
CA VAL A 26 3.86 -10.24 -5.31
C VAL A 26 4.86 -11.39 -5.36
N ALA A 27 4.60 -12.37 -6.22
CA ALA A 27 5.57 -13.36 -6.62
C ALA A 27 6.28 -12.88 -7.88
N VAL A 28 7.60 -12.84 -7.80
CA VAL A 28 8.50 -12.59 -8.92
C VAL A 28 9.25 -13.88 -9.23
N ASN A 29 9.52 -14.13 -10.51
CA ASN A 29 10.44 -15.19 -10.90
C ASN A 29 11.85 -14.59 -10.90
N HIS A 30 12.65 -14.95 -9.90
CA HIS A 30 14.02 -14.48 -9.74
C HIS A 30 14.98 -15.45 -10.41
N ASP A 31 15.82 -14.97 -11.34
CA ASP A 31 16.65 -15.82 -12.20
C ASP A 31 17.52 -16.83 -11.43
N ARG A 32 18.07 -16.43 -10.28
CA ARG A 32 18.93 -17.28 -9.44
C ARG A 32 18.18 -18.16 -8.43
N TYR A 33 17.01 -17.72 -7.95
CA TYR A 33 16.36 -18.32 -6.78
C TYR A 33 14.95 -18.86 -7.07
N GLY A 34 14.53 -18.82 -8.34
CA GLY A 34 13.21 -19.22 -8.80
C GLY A 34 12.11 -18.28 -8.33
N ARG A 35 10.89 -18.81 -8.16
CA ARG A 35 9.74 -18.04 -7.70
C ARG A 35 9.95 -17.60 -6.25
N LYS A 36 9.98 -16.29 -6.03
CA LYS A 36 10.11 -15.66 -4.71
C LYS A 36 9.03 -14.63 -4.49
N GLU A 37 8.58 -14.52 -3.25
CA GLU A 37 7.62 -13.52 -2.83
C GLU A 37 8.37 -12.28 -2.33
N GLY A 38 7.77 -11.11 -2.55
CA GLY A 38 8.31 -9.85 -2.07
C GLY A 38 7.25 -8.75 -2.01
N LEU A 39 7.57 -7.70 -1.27
CA LEU A 39 6.71 -6.54 -1.09
C LEU A 39 6.95 -5.54 -2.22
N VAL A 40 5.89 -5.05 -2.85
CA VAL A 40 6.00 -3.97 -3.82
C VAL A 40 6.27 -2.67 -3.08
N VAL A 41 7.40 -2.03 -3.36
CA VAL A 41 7.80 -0.74 -2.78
C VAL A 41 7.44 0.40 -3.72
N GLY A 42 7.53 0.16 -5.03
CA GLY A 42 7.29 1.18 -6.04
C GLY A 42 6.92 0.58 -7.39
N SER A 43 6.37 1.43 -8.25
CA SER A 43 6.13 1.12 -9.65
C SER A 43 6.45 2.35 -10.50
N PHE A 44 7.08 2.12 -11.65
CA PHE A 44 7.34 3.18 -12.62
C PHE A 44 7.24 2.65 -14.05
N THR A 45 7.11 3.55 -15.00
CA THR A 45 7.01 3.22 -16.42
C THR A 45 8.29 3.66 -17.12
N ASP A 46 8.88 2.74 -17.88
CA ASP A 46 10.03 3.01 -18.74
C ASP A 46 9.65 3.89 -19.95
N SER A 47 10.63 4.45 -20.66
CA SER A 47 10.40 5.31 -21.84
C SER A 47 9.65 4.61 -22.99
N LEU A 48 9.62 3.28 -22.96
CA LEU A 48 8.89 2.42 -23.89
C LEU A 48 7.47 2.05 -23.41
N GLY A 49 6.98 2.68 -22.33
CA GLY A 49 5.63 2.42 -21.81
C GLY A 49 5.49 1.12 -21.00
N ARG A 50 6.59 0.42 -20.71
CA ARG A 50 6.59 -0.82 -19.94
C ARG A 50 6.56 -0.53 -18.45
N GLN A 51 5.70 -1.21 -17.70
CA GLN A 51 5.64 -1.07 -16.25
C GLN A 51 6.69 -1.95 -15.56
N ILE A 52 7.50 -1.33 -14.73
CA ILE A 52 8.52 -1.97 -13.90
C ILE A 52 8.09 -1.82 -12.44
N LEU A 53 8.12 -2.94 -11.72
CA LEU A 53 7.82 -3.01 -10.30
C LEU A 53 9.12 -3.15 -9.53
N GLU A 54 9.25 -2.34 -8.47
CA GLU A 54 10.33 -2.46 -7.49
C GLU A 54 9.82 -3.29 -6.33
N VAL A 55 10.41 -4.46 -6.16
CA VAL A 55 9.98 -5.48 -5.19
C VAL A 55 11.09 -5.72 -4.20
N GLN A 56 10.81 -5.51 -2.92
CA GLN A 56 11.71 -5.87 -1.84
C GLN A 56 11.53 -7.35 -1.49
N LEU A 57 12.59 -8.13 -1.65
CA LEU A 57 12.63 -9.53 -1.25
C LEU A 57 12.94 -9.66 0.25
N GLU A 58 12.64 -10.82 0.84
CA GLU A 58 12.90 -11.08 2.27
C GLU A 58 14.36 -10.89 2.69
N ALA A 59 15.31 -11.05 1.76
CA ALA A 59 16.75 -10.83 2.01
C ALA A 59 17.15 -9.34 2.06
N GLY A 60 16.20 -8.41 1.99
CA GLY A 60 16.47 -6.97 1.93
C GLY A 60 16.94 -6.48 0.56
N GLU A 61 17.01 -7.36 -0.42
CA GLU A 61 17.38 -7.02 -1.80
C GLU A 61 16.20 -6.38 -2.54
N MET A 62 16.48 -5.33 -3.30
CA MET A 62 15.52 -4.69 -4.19
C MET A 62 15.63 -5.31 -5.58
N TYR A 63 14.56 -5.95 -6.02
CA TYR A 63 14.47 -6.60 -7.31
C TYR A 63 13.53 -5.84 -8.25
N ARG A 64 14.01 -5.56 -9.46
CA ARG A 64 13.21 -4.92 -10.52
C ARG A 64 12.60 -5.99 -11.40
N ALA A 65 11.29 -6.07 -11.40
CA ALA A 65 10.56 -7.06 -12.17
C ALA A 65 9.66 -6.38 -13.21
N TRP A 66 9.62 -6.99 -14.40
CA TRP A 66 8.79 -6.52 -15.49
C TRP A 66 7.35 -7.01 -15.30
N TYR A 67 6.38 -6.12 -15.49
CA TYR A 67 4.99 -6.54 -15.71
C TYR A 67 4.87 -7.11 -17.14
N PRO A 68 4.15 -8.23 -17.39
CA PRO A 68 3.23 -8.97 -16.51
C PRO A 68 3.84 -10.22 -15.84
N THR A 69 5.16 -10.39 -15.89
CA THR A 69 5.86 -11.57 -15.31
C THR A 69 5.67 -11.66 -13.79
N VAL A 70 5.29 -10.56 -13.15
CA VAL A 70 4.92 -10.49 -11.74
C VAL A 70 3.48 -10.91 -11.52
N THR A 71 3.27 -11.88 -10.64
CA THR A 71 1.93 -12.33 -10.23
C THR A 71 1.64 -11.83 -8.83
N ARG A 72 0.50 -11.15 -8.64
CA ARG A 72 0.09 -10.73 -7.29
C ARG A 72 -0.30 -11.97 -6.48
N VAL A 73 0.38 -12.19 -5.36
CA VAL A 73 0.12 -13.33 -4.48
C VAL A 73 -0.90 -12.96 -3.43
N LYS A 74 -0.74 -11.78 -2.81
CA LYS A 74 -1.59 -11.35 -1.71
C LYS A 74 -1.78 -9.84 -1.74
N ARG A 75 -3.03 -9.41 -1.63
CA ARG A 75 -3.34 -8.01 -1.29
C ARG A 75 -3.11 -7.85 0.20
N THR A 76 -2.29 -6.88 0.58
CA THR A 76 -2.23 -6.45 1.99
C THR A 76 -3.46 -5.60 2.24
N ILE A 77 -4.57 -6.25 2.59
CA ILE A 77 -5.80 -5.54 2.94
C ILE A 77 -5.60 -4.94 4.34
N THR A 78 -5.21 -3.67 4.42
CA THR A 78 -5.14 -2.98 5.72
C THR A 78 -6.56 -2.59 6.16
N TYR A 79 -7.24 -3.49 6.87
CA TYR A 79 -8.43 -3.15 7.64
C TYR A 79 -8.14 -3.29 9.13
N SER A 80 -7.65 -2.23 9.77
CA SER A 80 -8.01 -1.93 11.16
C SER A 80 -7.94 -0.42 11.39
N ARG A 81 -9.03 0.26 11.06
CA ARG A 81 -9.29 1.57 11.69
C ARG A 81 -9.58 1.24 13.17
N PRO A 82 -8.82 1.74 14.16
CA PRO A 82 -9.26 1.61 15.53
C PRO A 82 -10.58 2.38 15.63
N VAL A 83 -11.69 1.65 15.82
CA VAL A 83 -12.95 2.26 16.23
C VAL A 83 -12.66 2.88 17.59
N THR A 84 -12.35 4.17 17.59
CA THR A 84 -12.16 4.95 18.81
C THR A 84 -13.52 4.97 19.48
N LYS A 85 -13.72 4.07 20.46
CA LYS A 85 -14.91 4.12 21.33
C LYS A 85 -14.81 5.42 22.11
N GLN A 86 -15.40 6.50 21.59
CA GLN A 86 -15.50 7.76 22.28
C GLN A 86 -16.39 7.52 23.51
N ARG A 87 -15.76 7.46 24.69
CA ARG A 87 -16.50 7.43 25.97
C ARG A 87 -16.86 8.87 26.29
N THR A 88 -18.13 9.23 26.13
CA THR A 88 -18.64 10.50 26.65
C THR A 88 -18.58 10.43 28.18
N VAL A 89 -17.77 11.29 28.80
CA VAL A 89 -17.75 11.46 30.25
C VAL A 89 -18.66 12.63 30.56
N GLU A 90 -19.81 12.36 31.19
CA GLU A 90 -20.67 13.42 31.71
C GLU A 90 -20.05 13.98 32.99
N ARG A 91 -19.74 15.28 32.99
CA ARG A 91 -19.22 16.00 34.15
C ARG A 91 -20.35 16.84 34.75
N GLN A 92 -20.86 16.42 35.90
CA GLN A 92 -21.77 17.26 36.68
C GLN A 92 -20.96 18.24 37.53
N ILE A 93 -21.21 19.53 37.35
CA ILE A 93 -20.60 20.62 38.13
C ILE A 93 -21.65 21.08 39.12
N TYR A 94 -21.42 20.81 40.41
CA TYR A 94 -22.17 21.42 41.50
C TYR A 94 -21.46 22.72 41.88
N TRP A 95 -22.17 23.82 41.68
CA TRP A 95 -21.89 25.10 42.32
C TRP A 95 -22.75 25.22 43.57
#